data_AF-A0A354BL23-F1
#
_entry.id   AF-A0A354BL23-F1
#
_cell.length_a   1.000
_cell.length_b   1.000
_cell.length_c   1.000
_cell.angle_alpha   90.00
_cell.angle_beta   90.00
_cell.angle_gamma   90.00
#
_symmetry.space_group_name_H-M   'P 1'
#
loop_
_entity.id
_entity.type
_entity.pdbx_description
1 polymer ?
#
loop_
_entity_poly.entity_id
_entity_poly.type
_entity_poly.pdbx_seq_one_letter_code
_entity_poly.pdbx_strand_id
1 'polypeptide(L)'
;MLRSIRSYTWLLLPLVLLSCGKVGSLFGSTTDPCALVTVEEAQQALGEPVEEGTPSEPKTCLFKAHRSDGNTVTIQFHESSGQDRRAWFNKERLRRDSRLIPGLGEGAVRIDSAALSRLTFLHEDELITVIVASTKQKHLADAVTRLSRAVAERYGATLTATIPSTVTSPTAEQNSHRESGSRAAPVTLTQIRPAPEAIQDGPKKSTSVDPANLIGTWHTRVSRGTTQHDLLLVIKPNLEWSLSSMMEFDGILNAESGLWSLERANTFKGLGWKGTYRITAPNAFATTGSVQANWKRLVTDQNPARIPAELWNLRREATSVPVFQLKTVDPDLIGQWEGSGTYAGGPATFVWAIQPSAATDLLIVDSLKGTVQSKDGLPQLHPAQKKQQRVSVIAFNDHGFTTTDGKTTLKWNKLQQPQSTEPRQL
;
A
#
# COMPACT_ATOMS: atom_id res chain seq x y z
N MET A 1 -64.23 -43.37 -45.14
CA MET A 1 -63.20 -43.33 -46.19
C MET A 1 -61.84 -43.58 -45.54
N LEU A 2 -61.20 -44.70 -45.92
CA LEU A 2 -59.75 -44.97 -46.12
C LEU A 2 -58.73 -44.16 -45.29
N ARG A 3 -57.66 -44.71 -44.69
CA ARG A 3 -56.93 -45.98 -44.86
C ARG A 3 -55.96 -46.17 -43.67
N SER A 4 -55.76 -47.43 -43.28
CA SER A 4 -54.58 -47.94 -42.58
C SER A 4 -53.38 -48.01 -43.54
N ILE A 5 -52.14 -47.87 -43.04
CA ILE A 5 -50.98 -48.74 -43.38
C ILE A 5 -49.87 -48.56 -42.33
N ARG A 6 -49.23 -49.70 -42.09
CA ARG A 6 -48.25 -50.11 -41.09
C ARG A 6 -46.80 -49.94 -41.57
N SER A 7 -45.93 -49.64 -40.61
CA SER A 7 -44.65 -50.33 -40.31
C SER A 7 -43.33 -50.10 -41.11
N TYR A 8 -42.27 -50.14 -40.30
CA TYR A 8 -40.96 -50.81 -40.45
C TYR A 8 -39.66 -49.97 -40.63
N THR A 9 -38.96 -49.86 -39.48
CA THR A 9 -37.54 -50.21 -39.20
C THR A 9 -36.32 -49.51 -39.84
N TRP A 10 -35.47 -49.08 -38.91
CA TRP A 10 -34.04 -49.43 -38.71
C TRP A 10 -32.94 -48.40 -39.06
N LEU A 11 -32.25 -48.01 -37.97
CA LEU A 11 -30.81 -47.78 -37.76
C LEU A 11 -30.13 -46.62 -38.51
N LEU A 12 -29.63 -45.66 -37.73
CA LEU A 12 -28.19 -45.37 -37.57
C LEU A 12 -27.98 -44.25 -36.51
N LEU A 13 -27.45 -44.61 -35.34
CA LEU A 13 -26.51 -43.78 -34.56
C LEU A 13 -25.08 -44.04 -35.13
N PRO A 14 -24.01 -43.26 -34.86
CA PRO A 14 -23.81 -42.24 -33.79
C PRO A 14 -22.99 -40.97 -34.21
N LEU A 15 -22.86 -40.00 -33.29
CA LEU A 15 -21.73 -39.04 -33.03
C LEU A 15 -22.34 -37.79 -32.35
N VAL A 16 -22.48 -37.75 -31.02
CA VAL A 16 -21.44 -37.34 -30.05
C VAL A 16 -20.63 -36.12 -30.52
N LEU A 17 -21.14 -34.93 -30.20
CA LEU A 17 -20.29 -33.81 -29.79
C LEU A 17 -20.82 -33.31 -28.45
N LEU A 18 -20.21 -33.84 -27.39
CA LEU A 18 -20.24 -33.33 -26.03
C LEU A 18 -19.75 -31.88 -26.05
N SER A 19 -20.64 -30.90 -25.88
CA SER A 19 -20.20 -29.63 -25.30
C SER A 19 -20.01 -29.88 -23.81
N CYS A 20 -18.76 -30.06 -23.39
CA CYS A 20 -18.34 -30.01 -21.99
C CYS A 20 -18.64 -28.61 -21.43
N GLY A 21 -19.90 -28.37 -21.04
CA GLY A 21 -20.20 -27.40 -20.00
C GLY A 21 -19.60 -27.92 -18.71
N LYS A 22 -18.70 -27.14 -18.11
CA LYS A 22 -18.07 -27.42 -16.81
C LYS A 22 -19.14 -27.88 -15.83
N VAL A 23 -19.04 -29.14 -15.44
CA VAL A 23 -19.77 -29.74 -14.33
C VAL A 23 -19.45 -28.87 -13.11
N GLY A 24 -20.45 -28.15 -12.60
CA GLY A 24 -20.37 -27.58 -11.27
C GLY A 24 -20.15 -28.72 -10.29
N SER A 25 -19.02 -28.70 -9.59
CA SER A 25 -18.73 -29.67 -8.53
C SER A 25 -19.80 -29.55 -7.45
N LEU A 26 -20.71 -30.51 -7.43
CA LEU A 26 -21.67 -30.77 -6.36
C LEU A 26 -21.02 -31.67 -5.30
N PHE A 27 -19.86 -31.29 -4.74
CA PHE A 27 -19.26 -31.98 -3.59
C PHE A 27 -18.46 -30.98 -2.75
N GLY A 28 -18.79 -30.86 -1.46
CA GLY A 28 -17.89 -30.24 -0.49
C GLY A 28 -16.59 -31.04 -0.47
N SER A 29 -15.47 -30.35 -0.70
CA SER A 29 -14.12 -30.91 -0.86
C SER A 29 -13.80 -32.00 0.18
N THR A 30 -13.79 -33.27 -0.24
CA THR A 30 -13.26 -34.44 0.51
C THR A 30 -11.74 -34.57 0.37
N THR A 31 -11.06 -33.47 0.05
CA THR A 31 -9.62 -33.46 -0.20
C THR A 31 -8.86 -33.68 1.11
N ASP A 32 -8.03 -34.72 1.16
CA ASP A 32 -7.14 -34.98 2.29
C ASP A 32 -6.02 -33.91 2.34
N PRO A 33 -5.88 -33.13 3.43
CA PRO A 33 -4.81 -32.15 3.56
C PRO A 33 -3.41 -32.74 3.46
N CYS A 34 -3.20 -34.01 3.83
CA CYS A 34 -1.89 -34.64 3.76
C CYS A 34 -1.48 -34.98 2.32
N ALA A 35 -2.43 -35.11 1.40
CA ALA A 35 -2.15 -35.34 -0.02
C ALA A 35 -1.69 -34.06 -0.76
N LEU A 36 -1.82 -32.88 -0.14
CA LEU A 36 -1.50 -31.60 -0.78
C LEU A 36 -0.03 -31.22 -0.72
N VAL A 37 0.77 -31.91 0.09
CA VAL A 37 2.21 -31.62 0.30
C VAL A 37 2.99 -32.93 0.29
N THR A 38 4.13 -32.98 -0.39
CA THR A 38 5.04 -34.14 -0.30
C THR A 38 6.07 -33.96 0.80
N VAL A 39 6.69 -35.06 1.23
CA VAL A 39 7.77 -35.07 2.23
C VAL A 39 8.94 -34.19 1.78
N GLU A 40 9.30 -34.24 0.50
CA GLU A 40 10.41 -33.45 -0.07
C GLU A 40 10.13 -31.94 0.01
N GLU A 41 8.89 -31.53 -0.26
CA GLU A 41 8.50 -30.12 -0.19
C GLU A 41 8.45 -29.61 1.25
N ALA A 42 7.96 -30.43 2.18
CA ALA A 42 7.99 -30.11 3.61
C ALA A 42 9.43 -30.02 4.13
N GLN A 43 10.31 -30.93 3.71
CA GLN A 43 11.74 -30.88 4.01
C GLN A 43 12.40 -29.63 3.43
N GLN A 44 12.08 -29.26 2.18
CA GLN A 44 12.61 -28.05 1.57
C GLN A 44 12.11 -26.78 2.29
N ALA A 45 10.84 -26.76 2.72
CA ALA A 45 10.27 -25.64 3.44
C ALA A 45 10.92 -25.45 4.81
N LEU A 46 11.18 -26.54 5.55
CA LEU A 46 11.80 -26.50 6.88
C LEU A 46 13.32 -26.36 6.86
N GLY A 47 13.98 -26.81 5.79
CA GLY A 47 15.44 -26.84 5.67
C GLY A 47 16.10 -28.02 6.39
N GLU A 48 15.33 -29.04 6.78
CA GLU A 48 15.80 -30.24 7.47
C GLU A 48 14.87 -31.45 7.20
N PRO A 49 15.31 -32.69 7.46
CA PRO A 49 14.50 -33.89 7.24
C PRO A 49 13.22 -33.94 8.09
N VAL A 50 12.14 -34.43 7.49
CA VAL A 50 10.79 -34.43 8.07
C VAL A 50 10.17 -35.83 8.04
N GLU A 51 9.26 -36.06 8.99
CA GLU A 51 8.38 -37.24 9.02
C GLU A 51 7.28 -37.13 7.96
N GLU A 52 6.69 -38.29 7.61
CA GLU A 52 5.47 -38.31 6.81
C GLU A 52 4.34 -37.52 7.49
N GLY A 53 3.54 -36.84 6.67
CA GLY A 53 2.43 -36.01 7.14
C GLY A 53 1.42 -36.86 7.90
N THR A 54 1.07 -36.43 9.10
CA THR A 54 0.07 -37.10 9.93
C THR A 54 -1.15 -36.20 10.13
N PRO A 55 -2.38 -36.73 10.03
CA PRO A 55 -3.57 -35.97 10.34
C PRO A 55 -3.61 -35.68 11.85
N SER A 56 -3.63 -34.40 12.23
CA SER A 56 -3.67 -33.99 13.64
C SER A 56 -5.08 -33.70 14.14
N GLU A 57 -5.94 -33.17 13.28
CA GLU A 57 -7.35 -32.82 13.51
C GLU A 57 -8.16 -33.05 12.23
N PRO A 58 -9.51 -33.08 12.29
CA PRO A 58 -10.31 -33.08 11.06
C PRO A 58 -9.88 -31.94 10.14
N LYS A 59 -9.42 -32.30 8.94
CA LYS A 59 -8.92 -31.38 7.91
C LYS A 59 -7.64 -30.59 8.25
N THR A 60 -6.80 -31.10 9.14
CA THR A 60 -5.45 -30.58 9.38
C THR A 60 -4.40 -31.67 9.19
N CYS A 61 -3.36 -31.40 8.41
CA CYS A 61 -2.19 -32.26 8.27
C CYS A 61 -0.94 -31.58 8.85
N LEU A 62 -0.12 -32.37 9.54
CA LEU A 62 1.10 -31.91 10.21
C LEU A 62 2.31 -32.75 9.76
N PHE A 63 3.35 -32.07 9.29
CA PHE A 63 4.68 -32.63 9.06
C PHE A 63 5.63 -32.10 10.13
N LYS A 64 6.33 -33.00 10.82
CA LYS A 64 7.27 -32.67 11.89
C LYS A 64 8.72 -32.90 11.45
N ALA A 65 9.63 -32.03 11.87
CA ALA A 65 11.05 -32.27 11.70
C ALA A 65 11.54 -33.40 12.62
N HIS A 66 12.45 -34.26 12.14
CA HIS A 66 12.98 -35.39 12.93
C HIS A 66 13.78 -34.98 14.18
N ARG A 67 14.40 -33.79 14.15
CA ARG A 67 15.40 -33.39 15.17
C ARG A 67 14.96 -32.19 16.00
N SER A 68 13.85 -31.54 15.65
CA SER A 68 13.40 -30.32 16.30
C SER A 68 11.88 -30.34 16.47
N ASP A 69 11.44 -30.56 17.70
CA ASP A 69 10.02 -30.64 18.06
C ASP A 69 9.23 -29.36 17.78
N GLY A 70 9.91 -28.23 17.55
CA GLY A 70 9.31 -26.93 17.24
C GLY A 70 9.20 -26.62 15.74
N ASN A 71 9.87 -27.36 14.86
CA ASN A 71 9.90 -27.08 13.43
C ASN A 71 8.86 -27.94 12.70
N THR A 72 7.86 -27.29 12.10
CA THR A 72 6.68 -27.97 11.57
C THR A 72 6.13 -27.29 10.32
N VAL A 73 5.52 -28.10 9.45
CA VAL A 73 4.65 -27.63 8.35
C VAL A 73 3.24 -28.08 8.65
N THR A 74 2.28 -27.17 8.58
CA THR A 74 0.87 -27.45 8.83
C THR A 74 0.02 -26.99 7.65
N ILE A 75 -0.90 -27.85 7.21
CA ILE A 75 -1.90 -27.56 6.19
C ILE A 75 -3.26 -27.71 6.85
N GLN A 76 -4.06 -26.65 6.86
CA GLN A 76 -5.35 -26.60 7.54
C GLN A 76 -6.44 -26.10 6.61
N PHE A 77 -7.57 -26.82 6.57
CA PHE A 77 -8.82 -26.30 6.05
C PHE A 77 -9.71 -25.78 7.18
N HIS A 78 -10.35 -24.63 6.99
CA HIS A 78 -11.19 -24.02 8.03
C HIS A 78 -12.64 -24.47 7.94
N GLU A 79 -13.23 -24.96 9.03
CA GLU A 79 -14.66 -25.31 9.11
C GLU A 79 -15.48 -24.13 9.62
N SER A 80 -16.04 -23.33 8.70
CA SER A 80 -17.07 -22.34 9.03
C SER A 80 -17.99 -22.12 7.83
N SER A 81 -19.15 -21.51 8.05
CA SER A 81 -20.09 -21.23 6.95
C SER A 81 -19.43 -20.32 5.91
N GLY A 82 -19.73 -20.49 4.62
CA GLY A 82 -19.03 -19.77 3.53
C GLY A 82 -19.05 -18.24 3.67
N GLN A 83 -20.12 -17.68 4.26
CA GLN A 83 -20.21 -16.24 4.54
C GLN A 83 -19.26 -15.81 5.67
N ASP A 84 -19.08 -16.63 6.70
CA ASP A 84 -18.15 -16.37 7.81
C ASP A 84 -16.69 -16.51 7.38
N ARG A 85 -16.37 -17.44 6.46
CA ARG A 85 -15.02 -17.64 5.90
C ARG A 85 -14.53 -16.41 5.14
N ARG A 86 -15.33 -15.92 4.17
CA ARG A 86 -14.96 -14.72 3.41
C ARG A 86 -14.78 -13.52 4.34
N ALA A 87 -15.67 -13.35 5.32
CA ALA A 87 -15.56 -12.26 6.30
C ALA A 87 -14.30 -12.37 7.17
N TRP A 88 -13.96 -13.56 7.65
CA TRP A 88 -12.74 -13.80 8.41
C TRP A 88 -11.47 -13.58 7.58
N PHE A 89 -11.43 -14.10 6.36
CA PHE A 89 -10.29 -13.91 5.45
C PHE A 89 -10.05 -12.43 5.15
N ASN A 90 -11.15 -11.68 4.97
CA ASN A 90 -11.10 -10.23 4.83
C ASN A 90 -10.55 -9.54 6.07
N LYS A 91 -10.93 -9.99 7.26
CA LYS A 91 -10.38 -9.46 8.52
C LYS A 91 -8.87 -9.70 8.60
N GLU A 92 -8.38 -10.90 8.28
CA GLU A 92 -6.94 -11.18 8.30
C GLU A 92 -6.17 -10.35 7.27
N ARG A 93 -6.77 -10.06 6.12
CA ARG A 93 -6.19 -9.20 5.09
C ARG A 93 -6.08 -7.73 5.47
N LEU A 94 -6.90 -7.26 6.40
CA LEU A 94 -6.90 -5.87 6.85
C LEU A 94 -5.91 -5.63 8.00
N ARG A 95 -5.20 -6.67 8.45
CA ARG A 95 -4.22 -6.52 9.53
C ARG A 95 -2.97 -5.81 9.01
N ARG A 96 -2.39 -4.94 9.85
CA ARG A 96 -1.17 -4.18 9.53
C ARG A 96 0.06 -5.05 9.23
N ASP A 97 0.09 -6.26 9.78
CA ASP A 97 1.15 -7.25 9.63
C ASP A 97 0.90 -8.23 8.47
N SER A 98 -0.20 -8.05 7.71
CA SER A 98 -0.49 -8.88 6.55
C SER A 98 0.24 -8.41 5.29
N ARG A 99 0.64 -9.36 4.45
CA ARG A 99 1.21 -9.15 3.11
C ARG A 99 0.39 -9.90 2.09
N LEU A 100 -0.04 -9.24 1.02
CA LEU A 100 -0.82 -9.90 -0.03
C LEU A 100 0.11 -10.69 -0.95
N ILE A 101 -0.31 -11.89 -1.34
CA ILE A 101 0.42 -12.73 -2.29
C ILE A 101 -0.43 -12.86 -3.57
N PRO A 102 0.04 -12.34 -4.71
CA PRO A 102 -0.71 -12.39 -5.96
C PRO A 102 -0.71 -13.80 -6.56
N GLY A 103 -1.78 -14.10 -7.31
CA GLY A 103 -1.86 -15.30 -8.15
C GLY A 103 -2.11 -16.61 -7.40
N LEU A 104 -2.72 -16.58 -6.22
CA LEU A 104 -3.15 -17.78 -5.46
C LEU A 104 -4.65 -17.70 -5.17
N GLY A 105 -5.43 -18.59 -5.80
CA GLY A 105 -6.89 -18.65 -5.63
C GLY A 105 -7.59 -17.33 -5.97
N GLU A 106 -8.60 -16.97 -5.18
CA GLU A 106 -9.31 -15.67 -5.22
C GLU A 106 -8.56 -14.58 -4.42
N GLY A 107 -7.44 -14.95 -3.79
CA GLY A 107 -6.58 -14.06 -3.03
C GLY A 107 -5.85 -14.82 -1.94
N ALA A 108 -4.66 -14.34 -1.59
CA ALA A 108 -3.85 -14.90 -0.51
C ALA A 108 -3.23 -13.82 0.39
N VAL A 109 -3.12 -14.15 1.67
CA VAL A 109 -2.55 -13.31 2.73
C VAL A 109 -1.48 -14.09 3.45
N ARG A 110 -0.32 -13.47 3.62
CA ARG A 110 0.77 -13.96 4.44
C ARG A 110 0.96 -13.09 5.68
N ILE A 111 1.18 -13.73 6.81
CA ILE A 111 1.55 -13.08 8.07
C ILE A 111 2.84 -13.72 8.54
N ASP A 112 3.85 -12.88 8.78
CA ASP A 112 5.20 -13.29 9.14
C ASP A 112 5.48 -12.96 10.61
N SER A 113 6.18 -13.86 11.30
CA SER A 113 6.75 -13.66 12.63
C SER A 113 8.19 -14.19 12.66
N ALA A 114 8.91 -14.00 13.76
CA ALA A 114 10.34 -14.32 13.83
C ALA A 114 10.70 -15.80 13.55
N ALA A 115 9.81 -16.74 13.87
CA ALA A 115 10.05 -18.18 13.71
C ALA A 115 8.93 -18.91 12.93
N LEU A 116 7.94 -18.17 12.45
CA LEU A 116 6.75 -18.75 11.81
C LEU A 116 6.26 -17.82 10.72
N SER A 117 5.99 -18.38 9.54
CA SER A 117 5.31 -17.70 8.45
C SER A 117 4.06 -18.49 8.08
N ARG A 118 2.93 -17.80 7.96
CA ARG A 118 1.61 -18.39 7.67
C ARG A 118 1.01 -17.71 6.46
N LEU A 119 0.60 -18.50 5.48
CA LEU A 119 -0.10 -18.02 4.29
C LEU A 119 -1.48 -18.68 4.22
N THR A 120 -2.52 -17.88 4.07
CA THR A 120 -3.89 -18.36 3.86
C THR A 120 -4.39 -17.89 2.50
N PHE A 121 -5.05 -18.77 1.75
CA PHE A 121 -5.69 -18.41 0.48
C PHE A 121 -7.15 -18.89 0.45
N LEU A 122 -7.99 -18.17 -0.31
CA LEU A 122 -9.38 -18.55 -0.54
C LEU A 122 -9.55 -19.12 -1.95
N HIS A 123 -10.31 -20.21 -2.09
CA HIS A 123 -10.74 -20.74 -3.38
C HIS A 123 -12.14 -21.37 -3.27
N GLU A 124 -13.11 -20.93 -4.07
CA GLU A 124 -14.47 -21.52 -4.14
C GLU A 124 -15.12 -21.71 -2.74
N ASP A 125 -14.96 -20.69 -1.88
CA ASP A 125 -15.44 -20.66 -0.48
C ASP A 125 -14.68 -21.53 0.53
N GLU A 126 -13.60 -22.20 0.13
CA GLU A 126 -12.70 -22.91 1.04
C GLU A 126 -11.48 -22.06 1.40
N LEU A 127 -11.16 -22.05 2.70
CA LEU A 127 -9.96 -21.40 3.22
C LEU A 127 -8.91 -22.44 3.54
N ILE A 128 -7.74 -22.28 2.93
CA ILE A 128 -6.60 -23.17 3.13
C ILE A 128 -5.47 -22.34 3.71
N THR A 129 -4.97 -22.78 4.85
CA THR A 129 -3.84 -22.17 5.53
C THR A 129 -2.65 -23.11 5.51
N VAL A 130 -1.52 -22.60 5.04
CA VAL A 130 -0.21 -23.25 5.10
C VAL A 130 0.65 -22.50 6.12
N ILE A 131 1.17 -23.21 7.11
CA ILE A 131 2.02 -22.67 8.18
C ILE A 131 3.38 -23.36 8.08
N VAL A 132 4.45 -22.56 8.07
CA VAL A 132 5.82 -23.05 8.20
C VAL A 132 6.41 -22.41 9.45
N ALA A 133 6.63 -23.23 10.48
CA ALA A 133 7.38 -22.85 11.67
C ALA A 133 8.77 -23.47 11.56
N SER A 134 9.82 -22.65 11.47
CA SER A 134 11.20 -23.15 11.44
C SER A 134 12.17 -22.12 12.00
N THR A 135 13.05 -22.59 12.87
CA THR A 135 14.20 -21.83 13.36
C THR A 135 15.45 -21.97 12.48
N LYS A 136 15.41 -22.88 11.49
CA LYS A 136 16.53 -23.18 10.58
C LYS A 136 16.42 -22.48 9.24
N GLN A 137 15.19 -22.22 8.78
CA GLN A 137 14.93 -21.61 7.49
C GLN A 137 15.17 -20.09 7.53
N LYS A 138 16.16 -19.60 6.76
CA LYS A 138 16.51 -18.17 6.69
C LYS A 138 15.46 -17.34 5.93
N HIS A 139 14.72 -17.97 5.02
CA HIS A 139 13.75 -17.32 4.14
C HIS A 139 12.34 -17.93 4.33
N LEU A 140 11.83 -17.89 5.57
CA LEU A 140 10.50 -18.44 5.93
C LEU A 140 9.38 -17.92 5.02
N ALA A 141 9.41 -16.62 4.74
CA ALA A 141 8.49 -15.93 3.85
C ALA A 141 8.41 -16.55 2.44
N ASP A 142 9.56 -16.88 1.85
CA ASP A 142 9.64 -17.44 0.51
C ASP A 142 9.35 -18.94 0.50
N ALA A 143 9.74 -19.64 1.58
CA ALA A 143 9.43 -21.05 1.80
C ALA A 143 7.91 -21.27 1.87
N VAL A 144 7.18 -20.52 2.70
CA VAL A 144 5.72 -20.67 2.80
C VAL A 144 5.02 -20.29 1.51
N THR A 145 5.49 -19.25 0.80
CA THR A 145 4.87 -18.83 -0.47
C THR A 145 5.02 -19.89 -1.55
N ARG A 146 6.21 -20.49 -1.69
CA ARG A 146 6.44 -21.58 -2.66
C ARG A 146 5.62 -22.81 -2.33
N LEU A 147 5.61 -23.22 -1.06
CA LEU A 147 4.83 -24.37 -0.61
C LEU A 147 3.32 -24.14 -0.82
N SER A 148 2.83 -22.94 -0.49
CA SER A 148 1.41 -22.59 -0.70
C SER A 148 1.01 -22.59 -2.18
N ARG A 149 1.95 -22.29 -3.08
CA ARG A 149 1.72 -22.38 -4.53
C ARG A 149 1.56 -23.83 -4.97
N ALA A 150 2.43 -24.74 -4.50
CA ALA A 150 2.28 -26.16 -4.77
C ALA A 150 0.97 -26.73 -4.20
N VAL A 151 0.59 -26.31 -2.99
CA VAL A 151 -0.70 -26.67 -2.37
C VAL A 151 -1.87 -26.16 -3.21
N ALA A 152 -1.84 -24.90 -3.64
CA ALA A 152 -2.88 -24.31 -4.49
C ALA A 152 -3.01 -25.03 -5.85
N GLU A 153 -1.88 -25.36 -6.49
CA GLU A 153 -1.86 -26.13 -7.74
C GLU A 153 -2.51 -27.51 -7.58
N ARG A 154 -2.11 -28.27 -6.55
CA ARG A 154 -2.70 -29.59 -6.27
C ARG A 154 -4.17 -29.53 -5.85
N TYR A 155 -4.56 -28.44 -5.18
CA TYR A 155 -5.95 -28.22 -4.81
C TYR A 155 -6.84 -27.79 -5.98
N GLY A 156 -6.25 -27.38 -7.11
CA GLY A 156 -7.00 -26.89 -8.28
C GLY A 156 -7.32 -25.39 -8.22
N ALA A 157 -6.76 -24.65 -7.26
CA ALA A 157 -6.87 -23.20 -7.22
C ALA A 157 -6.01 -22.58 -8.33
N THR A 158 -6.65 -22.08 -9.40
CA THR A 158 -5.96 -21.51 -10.56
C THR A 158 -4.96 -20.42 -10.14
N LEU A 159 -3.71 -20.60 -10.53
CA LEU A 159 -2.69 -19.56 -10.41
C LEU A 159 -2.81 -18.62 -11.62
N THR A 160 -3.43 -17.45 -11.46
CA THR A 160 -3.40 -16.45 -12.52
C THR A 160 -1.96 -15.94 -12.64
N ALA A 161 -1.27 -16.40 -13.68
CA ALA A 161 0.14 -16.12 -13.93
C ALA A 161 0.42 -14.62 -13.97
N THR A 162 1.22 -14.15 -13.02
CA THR A 162 1.94 -12.89 -13.16
C THR A 162 3.06 -13.10 -14.19
N ILE A 163 3.21 -12.13 -15.09
CA ILE A 163 4.22 -12.02 -16.15
C ILE A 163 5.62 -12.36 -15.62
N PRO A 164 6.45 -13.16 -16.34
CA PRO A 164 7.74 -13.63 -15.85
C PRO A 164 8.79 -12.51 -15.88
N SER A 165 9.43 -12.25 -14.74
CA SER A 165 10.74 -11.58 -14.73
C SER A 165 11.82 -12.59 -15.09
N THR A 166 12.44 -12.37 -16.25
CA THR A 166 13.56 -13.12 -16.81
C THR A 166 14.77 -13.20 -15.88
N VAL A 167 15.15 -14.45 -15.57
CA VAL A 167 16.49 -15.08 -15.69
C VAL A 167 17.72 -14.35 -15.13
N THR A 168 18.13 -14.86 -13.96
CA THR A 168 19.46 -15.24 -13.46
C THR A 168 20.70 -15.11 -14.36
N SER A 169 21.85 -14.72 -13.78
CA SER A 169 23.13 -15.50 -13.65
C SER A 169 24.26 -14.59 -13.05
N PRO A 170 25.47 -15.07 -12.67
CA PRO A 170 25.77 -15.69 -11.37
C PRO A 170 27.07 -15.19 -10.67
N THR A 171 27.22 -15.59 -9.40
CA THR A 171 28.43 -15.78 -8.55
C THR A 171 29.81 -15.20 -8.93
N ALA A 172 30.46 -14.56 -7.94
CA ALA A 172 31.83 -14.93 -7.51
C ALA A 172 32.12 -14.47 -6.07
N GLU A 173 32.46 -15.43 -5.22
CA GLU A 173 33.08 -15.26 -3.90
C GLU A 173 34.54 -14.79 -4.05
N GLN A 174 35.04 -13.98 -3.11
CA GLN A 174 36.43 -14.11 -2.69
C GLN A 174 36.65 -13.64 -1.24
N ASN A 175 37.13 -14.58 -0.43
CA ASN A 175 37.58 -14.42 0.95
C ASN A 175 38.88 -13.61 1.04
N SER A 176 39.06 -12.87 2.14
CA SER A 176 40.06 -13.15 3.21
C SER A 176 40.80 -11.94 3.81
N HIS A 177 40.79 -11.94 5.15
CA HIS A 177 41.87 -11.66 6.13
C HIS A 177 42.46 -10.26 6.45
N ARG A 178 42.35 -9.94 7.77
CA ARG A 178 43.35 -9.39 8.75
C ARG A 178 43.98 -8.00 8.43
N GLU A 179 44.36 -7.13 9.38
CA GLU A 179 44.78 -7.23 10.77
C GLU A 179 44.84 -5.82 11.44
N SER A 180 44.88 -5.83 12.79
CA SER A 180 45.27 -4.83 13.80
C SER A 180 45.94 -3.49 13.44
N GLY A 181 45.64 -2.45 14.25
CA GLY A 181 46.50 -1.27 14.37
C GLY A 181 46.01 -0.18 15.34
N SER A 182 46.39 -0.31 16.61
CA SER A 182 46.20 0.64 17.72
C SER A 182 46.92 1.99 17.51
N ARG A 183 46.33 3.12 17.95
CA ARG A 183 46.98 4.07 18.89
C ARG A 183 46.03 5.16 19.41
N ALA A 184 45.94 5.24 20.73
CA ALA A 184 45.31 6.33 21.46
C ALA A 184 46.36 7.28 22.08
N ALA A 185 45.87 8.49 22.39
CA ALA A 185 46.34 9.49 23.36
C ALA A 185 47.44 10.49 22.93
N PRO A 186 47.54 11.69 23.55
CA PRO A 186 46.80 12.17 24.73
C PRO A 186 46.23 13.61 24.69
N VAL A 187 45.42 13.84 25.72
CA VAL A 187 44.83 15.08 26.24
C VAL A 187 45.92 16.06 26.72
N THR A 188 45.73 17.36 26.46
CA THR A 188 46.46 18.43 27.16
C THR A 188 45.49 19.24 28.02
N LEU A 189 45.90 19.42 29.27
CA LEU A 189 45.23 20.06 30.40
C LEU A 189 45.88 21.43 30.59
N THR A 190 45.12 22.52 30.66
CA THR A 190 45.61 23.83 31.15
C THR A 190 44.41 24.60 31.71
N GLN A 191 44.17 24.50 33.02
CA GLN A 191 44.60 25.38 34.11
C GLN A 191 43.71 26.64 34.29
N ILE A 192 43.10 26.71 35.47
CA ILE A 192 42.07 27.65 35.94
C ILE A 192 42.70 28.87 36.62
N ARG A 193 42.14 30.08 36.41
CA ARG A 193 41.83 31.12 37.43
C ARG A 193 41.38 32.46 36.81
N PRO A 194 40.76 33.38 37.57
CA PRO A 194 39.51 33.32 38.34
C PRO A 194 38.48 34.37 37.85
N ALA A 195 37.24 34.27 38.33
CA ALA A 195 36.14 35.19 38.01
C ALA A 195 36.33 36.61 38.60
N PRO A 196 35.68 37.62 37.97
CA PRO A 196 34.88 38.56 38.74
C PRO A 196 33.45 38.75 38.18
N GLU A 197 32.50 38.68 39.12
CA GLU A 197 31.26 39.46 39.29
C GLU A 197 30.29 39.72 38.12
N ALA A 198 29.16 39.03 38.24
CA ALA A 198 27.78 39.43 38.01
C ALA A 198 27.48 40.69 37.16
N ILE A 199 26.96 40.43 35.95
CA ILE A 199 25.86 41.23 35.39
C ILE A 199 24.69 40.26 35.19
N GLN A 200 23.64 40.42 35.99
CA GLN A 200 22.34 39.78 35.77
C GLN A 200 21.73 40.37 34.50
N ASP A 201 22.01 39.75 33.35
CA ASP A 201 21.17 39.91 32.16
C ASP A 201 19.89 39.10 32.43
N GLY A 202 18.77 39.81 32.62
CA GLY A 202 17.43 39.22 32.65
C GLY A 202 17.14 38.42 31.37
N PRO A 203 16.02 37.67 31.31
CA PRO A 203 15.74 36.78 30.19
C PRO A 203 15.74 37.56 28.87
N LYS A 204 16.75 37.32 28.03
CA LYS A 204 16.87 37.93 26.71
C LYS A 204 15.61 37.62 25.91
N LYS A 205 14.91 38.69 25.52
CA LYS A 205 13.86 38.68 24.50
C LYS A 205 14.36 37.91 23.27
N SER A 206 13.48 37.05 22.78
CA SER A 206 13.61 36.19 21.59
C SER A 206 14.59 36.71 20.54
N THR A 207 15.56 35.88 20.18
CA THR A 207 16.42 36.05 19.02
C THR A 207 15.53 36.37 17.81
N SER A 208 15.62 37.59 17.28
CA SER A 208 14.93 37.99 16.05
C SER A 208 15.35 37.04 14.93
N VAL A 209 14.40 36.27 14.39
CA VAL A 209 14.66 35.36 13.26
C VAL A 209 14.62 36.19 11.99
N ASP A 210 15.73 36.26 11.26
CA ASP A 210 15.75 36.86 9.93
C ASP A 210 14.83 36.06 8.98
N PRO A 211 13.80 36.68 8.37
CA PRO A 211 12.94 36.02 7.39
C PRO A 211 13.67 35.36 6.23
N ALA A 212 14.86 35.85 5.86
CA ALA A 212 15.68 35.25 4.80
C ALA A 212 16.09 33.80 5.12
N ASN A 213 16.24 33.45 6.40
CA ASN A 213 16.59 32.09 6.82
C ASN A 213 15.46 31.07 6.54
N LEU A 214 14.23 31.54 6.30
CA LEU A 214 13.10 30.69 5.99
C LEU A 214 13.04 30.29 4.50
N ILE A 215 13.86 30.90 3.63
CA ILE A 215 13.89 30.58 2.21
C ILE A 215 14.22 29.09 2.01
N GLY A 216 13.39 28.39 1.26
CA GLY A 216 13.57 26.97 0.98
C GLY A 216 12.26 26.19 0.83
N THR A 217 12.41 24.88 0.65
CA THR A 217 11.32 23.91 0.57
C THR A 217 11.27 23.10 1.85
N TRP A 218 10.10 23.09 2.48
CA TRP A 218 9.88 22.54 3.79
C TRP A 218 8.72 21.56 3.77
N HIS A 219 8.87 20.48 4.54
CA HIS A 219 7.87 19.43 4.64
C HIS A 219 7.45 19.21 6.09
N THR A 220 6.17 18.94 6.28
CA THR A 220 5.65 18.38 7.51
C THR A 220 4.50 17.43 7.21
N ARG A 221 4.19 16.60 8.19
CA ARG A 221 3.11 15.62 8.12
C ARG A 221 2.22 15.76 9.33
N VAL A 222 0.91 15.83 9.09
CA VAL A 222 -0.10 15.95 10.15
C VAL A 222 -1.22 14.95 9.93
N SER A 223 -1.79 14.46 11.01
CA SER A 223 -2.98 13.60 10.97
C SER A 223 -4.18 14.42 11.40
N ARG A 224 -5.24 14.44 10.59
CA ARG A 224 -6.54 15.03 10.92
C ARG A 224 -7.59 13.92 10.95
N GLY A 225 -7.95 13.49 12.16
CA GLY A 225 -8.74 12.27 12.35
C GLY A 225 -7.97 11.05 11.83
N THR A 226 -8.56 10.32 10.90
CA THR A 226 -7.94 9.14 10.24
C THR A 226 -7.19 9.48 8.95
N THR A 227 -7.22 10.75 8.51
CA THR A 227 -6.60 11.18 7.25
C THR A 227 -5.23 11.76 7.53
N GLN A 228 -4.23 11.29 6.80
CA GLN A 228 -2.90 11.87 6.81
C GLN A 228 -2.83 12.98 5.76
N HIS A 229 -2.20 14.10 6.13
CA HIS A 229 -1.91 15.21 5.24
C HIS A 229 -0.40 15.40 5.17
N ASP A 230 0.14 15.40 3.95
CA ASP A 230 1.51 15.81 3.68
C ASP A 230 1.48 17.27 3.21
N LEU A 231 2.24 18.13 3.90
CA LEU A 231 2.27 19.56 3.65
C LEU A 231 3.64 19.95 3.11
N LEU A 232 3.63 20.73 2.03
CA LEU A 232 4.82 21.30 1.41
C LEU A 232 4.71 22.83 1.44
N LEU A 233 5.64 23.47 2.13
CA LEU A 233 5.77 24.90 2.19
C LEU A 233 7.02 25.32 1.41
N VAL A 234 6.83 26.12 0.37
CA VAL A 234 7.92 26.69 -0.43
C VAL A 234 7.95 28.19 -0.15
N ILE A 235 9.08 28.68 0.37
CA ILE A 235 9.34 30.11 0.61
C ILE A 235 10.42 30.55 -0.37
N LYS A 236 10.07 31.49 -1.24
CA LYS A 236 10.94 31.99 -2.32
C LYS A 236 11.85 33.11 -1.81
N PRO A 237 12.91 33.47 -2.57
CA PRO A 237 13.80 34.58 -2.21
C PRO A 237 13.12 35.94 -2.06
N ASN A 238 12.00 36.17 -2.76
CA ASN A 238 11.18 37.38 -2.63
C ASN A 238 10.20 37.34 -1.43
N LEU A 239 10.34 36.34 -0.53
CA LEU A 239 9.48 36.11 0.63
C LEU A 239 8.00 35.86 0.30
N GLU A 240 7.67 35.55 -0.95
CA GLU A 240 6.42 34.88 -1.28
C GLU A 240 6.49 33.42 -0.86
N TRP A 241 5.38 32.90 -0.37
CA TRP A 241 5.27 31.50 -0.03
C TRP A 241 4.06 30.84 -0.69
N SER A 242 4.19 29.55 -0.94
CA SER A 242 3.09 28.66 -1.30
C SER A 242 3.07 27.46 -0.36
N LEU A 243 1.89 27.14 0.16
CA LEU A 243 1.63 25.96 0.97
C LEU A 243 0.71 25.04 0.19
N SER A 244 1.17 23.84 -0.11
CA SER A 244 0.34 22.79 -0.69
C SER A 244 0.10 21.71 0.37
N SER A 245 -1.16 21.32 0.56
CA SER A 245 -1.55 20.19 1.40
C SER A 245 -2.10 19.09 0.50
N MET A 246 -1.49 17.91 0.57
CA MET A 246 -1.96 16.72 -0.12
C MET A 246 -2.65 15.79 0.86
N MET A 247 -3.89 15.42 0.55
CA MET A 247 -4.62 14.32 1.19
C MET A 247 -4.65 13.14 0.23
N GLU A 248 -4.43 11.95 0.78
CA GLU A 248 -4.51 10.68 0.06
C GLU A 248 -5.75 9.92 0.55
N PHE A 249 -6.59 9.48 -0.40
CA PHE A 249 -7.80 8.70 -0.13
C PHE A 249 -7.72 7.38 -0.89
N ASP A 250 -7.27 6.35 -0.19
CA ASP A 250 -7.23 4.98 -0.66
C ASP A 250 -8.57 4.27 -0.42
N GLY A 251 -9.04 3.50 -1.41
CA GLY A 251 -10.33 2.83 -1.29
C GLY A 251 -10.75 1.97 -2.48
N ILE A 252 -11.99 1.51 -2.41
CA ILE A 252 -12.67 0.76 -3.48
C ILE A 252 -13.62 1.71 -4.21
N LEU A 253 -13.49 1.81 -5.53
CA LEU A 253 -14.41 2.51 -6.39
C LEU A 253 -15.47 1.57 -6.95
N ASN A 254 -16.74 1.93 -6.79
CA ASN A 254 -17.81 1.44 -7.66
C ASN A 254 -18.17 2.55 -8.63
N ALA A 255 -18.13 2.28 -9.93
CA ALA A 255 -18.48 3.24 -10.96
C ALA A 255 -19.17 2.54 -12.12
N GLU A 256 -20.50 2.59 -12.16
CA GLU A 256 -21.31 1.89 -13.16
C GLU A 256 -22.55 2.74 -13.47
N SER A 257 -23.01 2.69 -14.72
CA SER A 257 -24.24 3.36 -15.15
C SER A 257 -24.28 4.86 -14.81
N GLY A 258 -23.14 5.55 -14.90
CA GLY A 258 -23.03 6.99 -14.62
C GLY A 258 -23.06 7.38 -13.14
N LEU A 259 -23.03 6.41 -12.21
CA LEU A 259 -22.95 6.64 -10.77
C LEU A 259 -21.61 6.16 -10.23
N TRP A 260 -21.04 6.90 -9.28
CA TRP A 260 -19.82 6.44 -8.59
C TRP A 260 -19.94 6.53 -7.07
N SER A 261 -19.26 5.62 -6.39
CA SER A 261 -19.07 5.64 -4.93
C SER A 261 -17.69 5.12 -4.56
N LEU A 262 -16.98 5.84 -3.72
CA LEU A 262 -15.68 5.49 -3.15
C LEU A 262 -15.84 5.14 -1.67
N GLU A 263 -15.54 3.89 -1.33
CA GLU A 263 -15.50 3.39 0.04
C GLU A 263 -14.05 3.33 0.53
N ARG A 264 -13.72 3.96 1.66
CA ARG A 264 -12.36 3.86 2.22
C ARG A 264 -12.07 2.43 2.68
N ALA A 265 -10.85 1.96 2.41
CA ALA A 265 -10.42 0.61 2.76
C ALA A 265 -10.51 0.27 4.26
N ASN A 266 -10.55 1.28 5.15
CA ASN A 266 -10.43 1.13 6.60
C ASN A 266 -11.60 1.69 7.46
N THR A 267 -12.78 1.97 6.89
CA THR A 267 -13.92 2.48 7.68
C THR A 267 -15.19 1.63 7.57
N PHE A 268 -15.54 0.94 8.65
CA PHE A 268 -16.75 0.12 8.82
C PHE A 268 -18.08 0.92 8.91
N LYS A 269 -18.10 2.21 8.58
CA LYS A 269 -19.32 3.04 8.71
C LYS A 269 -19.40 4.10 7.61
N GLY A 270 -20.17 3.81 6.55
CA GLY A 270 -21.10 4.71 5.85
C GLY A 270 -20.65 6.08 5.32
N LEU A 271 -19.41 6.51 5.51
CA LEU A 271 -18.86 7.81 5.06
C LEU A 271 -18.16 7.63 3.70
N GLY A 272 -18.88 7.06 2.73
CA GLY A 272 -18.41 6.91 1.36
C GLY A 272 -18.58 8.20 0.57
N TRP A 273 -17.61 8.52 -0.27
CA TRP A 273 -17.74 9.61 -1.24
C TRP A 273 -18.56 9.10 -2.42
N LYS A 274 -19.41 9.94 -3.00
CA LYS A 274 -20.30 9.49 -4.08
C LYS A 274 -20.75 10.61 -4.99
N GLY A 275 -21.23 10.24 -6.17
CA GLY A 275 -21.83 11.18 -7.10
C GLY A 275 -22.17 10.55 -8.44
N THR A 276 -22.23 11.39 -9.46
CA THR A 276 -22.42 10.94 -10.85
C THR A 276 -21.16 11.19 -11.67
N TYR A 277 -20.99 10.43 -12.75
CA TYR A 277 -19.98 10.72 -13.77
C TYR A 277 -20.61 10.68 -15.16
N ARG A 278 -19.96 11.39 -16.09
CA ARG A 278 -20.30 11.36 -17.52
C ARG A 278 -19.02 11.35 -18.33
N ILE A 279 -18.86 10.34 -19.18
CA ILE A 279 -17.78 10.29 -20.16
C ILE A 279 -18.05 11.38 -21.20
N THR A 280 -17.09 12.27 -21.40
CA THR A 280 -17.21 13.41 -22.34
C THR A 280 -16.37 13.21 -23.60
N ALA A 281 -15.26 12.47 -23.50
CA ALA A 281 -14.40 12.05 -24.60
C ALA A 281 -13.60 10.79 -24.18
N PRO A 282 -12.92 10.07 -25.11
CA PRO A 282 -12.14 8.87 -24.78
C PRO A 282 -11.06 9.09 -23.69
N ASN A 283 -10.59 10.32 -23.53
CA ASN A 283 -9.58 10.72 -22.56
C ASN A 283 -10.08 11.79 -21.58
N ALA A 284 -11.40 11.94 -21.43
CA ALA A 284 -12.00 12.90 -20.51
C ALA A 284 -13.35 12.44 -19.97
N PHE A 285 -13.59 12.72 -18.69
CA PHE A 285 -14.90 12.58 -18.07
C PHE A 285 -15.14 13.72 -17.08
N ALA A 286 -16.38 13.87 -16.62
CA ALA A 286 -16.73 14.84 -15.58
C ALA A 286 -17.45 14.12 -14.44
N THR A 287 -17.26 14.60 -13.21
CA THR A 287 -17.97 14.09 -12.02
C THR A 287 -18.76 15.19 -11.33
N THR A 288 -19.78 14.78 -10.58
CA THR A 288 -20.52 15.62 -9.62
C THR A 288 -20.58 14.92 -8.26
N GLY A 289 -21.22 15.55 -7.26
CA GLY A 289 -21.40 14.97 -5.92
C GLY A 289 -20.27 15.37 -4.97
N SER A 290 -19.68 14.39 -4.28
CA SER A 290 -18.59 14.63 -3.32
C SER A 290 -17.35 15.26 -3.97
N VAL A 291 -17.10 14.98 -5.25
CA VAL A 291 -16.06 15.61 -6.06
C VAL A 291 -16.67 16.07 -7.37
N GLN A 292 -16.72 17.38 -7.56
CA GLN A 292 -17.15 18.01 -8.80
C GLN A 292 -15.93 18.48 -9.57
N ALA A 293 -15.58 17.79 -10.65
CA ALA A 293 -14.39 18.09 -11.44
C ALA A 293 -14.53 17.64 -12.89
N ASN A 294 -13.73 18.27 -13.77
CA ASN A 294 -13.45 17.75 -15.10
C ASN A 294 -12.10 17.04 -15.08
N TRP A 295 -12.06 15.86 -15.66
CA TRP A 295 -10.94 14.94 -15.61
C TRP A 295 -10.33 14.79 -16.99
N LYS A 296 -9.00 14.79 -17.05
CA LYS A 296 -8.22 14.51 -18.24
C LYS A 296 -7.29 13.34 -17.95
N ARG A 297 -7.24 12.36 -18.86
CA ARG A 297 -6.38 11.19 -18.71
C ARG A 297 -4.92 11.62 -18.78
N LEU A 298 -4.12 11.15 -17.83
CA LEU A 298 -2.66 11.25 -17.87
C LEU A 298 -2.10 10.11 -18.73
N VAL A 299 -1.05 10.40 -19.48
CA VAL A 299 -0.30 9.37 -20.21
C VAL A 299 0.41 8.49 -19.19
N THR A 300 0.57 7.19 -19.50
CA THR A 300 1.34 6.27 -18.67
C THR A 300 2.73 6.85 -18.37
N ASP A 301 3.18 6.76 -17.12
CA ASP A 301 4.44 7.30 -16.59
C ASP A 301 4.57 8.83 -16.59
N GLN A 302 3.53 9.56 -16.97
CA GLN A 302 3.51 11.02 -16.87
C GLN A 302 3.20 11.46 -15.43
N ASN A 303 4.10 12.27 -14.85
CA ASN A 303 3.82 12.93 -13.58
C ASN A 303 2.70 13.98 -13.74
N PRO A 304 1.78 14.12 -12.77
CA PRO A 304 0.75 15.15 -12.79
C PRO A 304 1.38 16.55 -12.85
N ALA A 305 0.87 17.41 -13.72
CA ALA A 305 1.42 18.75 -13.92
C ALA A 305 1.00 19.74 -12.82
N ARG A 306 -0.12 19.48 -12.16
CA ARG A 306 -0.75 20.38 -11.17
C ARG A 306 -0.44 20.01 -9.72
N ILE A 307 0.26 18.91 -9.49
CA ILE A 307 0.77 18.52 -8.17
C ILE A 307 2.28 18.80 -8.13
N PRO A 308 2.79 19.53 -7.11
CA PRO A 308 4.23 19.70 -6.94
C PRO A 308 4.95 18.34 -6.92
N ALA A 309 6.04 18.21 -7.68
CA ALA A 309 6.76 16.95 -7.83
C ALA A 309 7.26 16.41 -6.48
N GLU A 310 7.64 17.31 -5.57
CA GLU A 310 8.06 16.97 -4.21
C GLU A 310 6.93 16.31 -3.42
N LEU A 311 5.70 16.80 -3.52
CA LEU A 311 4.54 16.17 -2.89
C LEU A 311 4.18 14.85 -3.58
N TRP A 312 4.23 14.83 -4.91
CA TRP A 312 3.99 13.61 -5.68
C TRP A 312 4.95 12.49 -5.28
N ASN A 313 6.23 12.79 -5.03
CA ASN A 313 7.22 11.81 -4.59
C ASN A 313 7.06 11.36 -3.12
N LEU A 314 6.32 12.13 -2.31
CA LEU A 314 5.99 11.78 -0.92
C LEU A 314 4.73 10.91 -0.81
N ARG A 315 3.98 10.75 -1.91
CA ARG A 315 2.80 9.89 -1.95
C ARG A 315 3.19 8.47 -1.57
N ARG A 316 2.30 7.77 -0.88
CA ARG A 316 2.45 6.32 -0.80
C ARG A 316 1.93 5.74 -2.09
N GLU A 317 2.60 4.70 -2.59
CA GLU A 317 1.94 3.86 -3.58
C GLU A 317 0.76 3.18 -2.89
N ALA A 318 -0.42 3.31 -3.47
CA ALA A 318 -1.63 2.69 -2.95
C ALA A 318 -1.38 1.18 -2.75
N THR A 319 -1.27 0.76 -1.50
CA THR A 319 -1.19 -0.66 -1.17
C THR A 319 -2.54 -1.30 -1.48
N SER A 320 -2.54 -2.12 -2.53
CA SER A 320 -3.50 -3.15 -2.92
C SER A 320 -4.78 -3.19 -2.08
N VAL A 321 -5.88 -2.81 -2.71
CA VAL A 321 -7.18 -2.80 -2.05
C VAL A 321 -7.72 -4.24 -1.93
N PRO A 322 -8.32 -4.59 -0.78
CA PRO A 322 -8.99 -5.86 -0.58
C PRO A 322 -10.01 -6.23 -1.70
N VAL A 323 -9.72 -7.27 -2.52
CA VAL A 323 -10.52 -7.95 -3.59
C VAL A 323 -12.01 -8.23 -3.27
N PHE A 324 -12.52 -7.96 -2.06
CA PHE A 324 -13.85 -8.45 -1.64
C PHE A 324 -15.00 -7.46 -1.75
N GLN A 325 -14.89 -6.50 -2.66
CA GLN A 325 -16.10 -5.97 -3.26
C GLN A 325 -15.88 -6.00 -4.76
N LEU A 326 -16.55 -6.92 -5.45
CA LEU A 326 -16.77 -6.87 -6.90
C LEU A 326 -17.60 -5.61 -7.17
N LYS A 327 -16.95 -4.46 -7.07
CA LYS A 327 -17.49 -3.19 -7.52
C LYS A 327 -17.14 -3.11 -8.99
N THR A 328 -18.13 -2.81 -9.80
CA THR A 328 -17.95 -2.65 -11.23
C THR A 328 -17.35 -1.28 -11.46
N VAL A 329 -16.32 -1.21 -12.30
CA VAL A 329 -15.80 0.06 -12.81
C VAL A 329 -15.93 0.02 -14.32
N ASP A 330 -16.63 1.00 -14.88
CA ASP A 330 -16.70 1.21 -16.32
C ASP A 330 -15.27 1.27 -16.90
N PRO A 331 -14.93 0.43 -17.90
CA PRO A 331 -13.55 0.32 -18.41
C PRO A 331 -12.93 1.65 -18.87
N ASP A 332 -13.76 2.57 -19.35
CA ASP A 332 -13.34 3.90 -19.81
C ASP A 332 -12.79 4.78 -18.68
N LEU A 333 -13.12 4.47 -17.41
CA LEU A 333 -12.62 5.18 -16.23
C LEU A 333 -11.28 4.61 -15.71
N ILE A 334 -10.85 3.43 -16.15
CA ILE A 334 -9.61 2.81 -15.70
C ILE A 334 -8.42 3.61 -16.21
N GLY A 335 -7.55 4.06 -15.30
CA GLY A 335 -6.35 4.82 -15.62
C GLY A 335 -6.03 5.87 -14.56
N GLN A 336 -5.07 6.73 -14.88
CA GLN A 336 -4.72 7.86 -14.04
C GLN A 336 -5.26 9.15 -14.65
N TRP A 337 -5.88 9.97 -13.81
CA TRP A 337 -6.60 11.15 -14.23
C TRP A 337 -6.17 12.35 -13.41
N GLU A 338 -6.09 13.50 -14.07
CA GLU A 338 -5.85 14.79 -13.41
C GLU A 338 -7.07 15.69 -13.63
N GLY A 339 -7.45 16.42 -12.59
CA GLY A 339 -8.59 17.31 -12.63
C GLY A 339 -8.45 18.52 -11.71
N SER A 340 -9.34 19.47 -11.89
CA SER A 340 -9.52 20.60 -10.97
C SER A 340 -10.99 20.89 -10.81
N GLY A 341 -11.40 21.24 -9.59
CA GLY A 341 -12.81 21.42 -9.29
C GLY A 341 -13.02 21.70 -7.81
N THR A 342 -14.12 21.20 -7.26
CA THR A 342 -14.54 21.46 -5.88
C THR A 342 -14.93 20.19 -5.14
N TYR A 343 -14.63 20.16 -3.84
CA TYR A 343 -15.13 19.18 -2.88
C TYR A 343 -15.62 19.91 -1.62
N ALA A 344 -16.01 19.17 -0.58
CA ALA A 344 -16.52 19.77 0.67
C ALA A 344 -15.55 20.78 1.33
N GLY A 345 -14.23 20.65 1.12
CA GLY A 345 -13.24 21.61 1.63
C GLY A 345 -12.99 22.83 0.75
N GLY A 346 -13.62 22.92 -0.43
CA GLY A 346 -13.48 24.04 -1.37
C GLY A 346 -12.85 23.65 -2.71
N PRO A 347 -12.30 24.62 -3.46
CA PRO A 347 -11.61 24.37 -4.71
C PRO A 347 -10.27 23.65 -4.50
N ALA A 348 -10.03 22.59 -5.28
CA ALA A 348 -8.83 21.77 -5.18
C ALA A 348 -8.37 21.25 -6.56
N THR A 349 -7.13 20.77 -6.58
CA THR A 349 -6.59 19.95 -7.67
C THR A 349 -6.68 18.48 -7.28
N PHE A 350 -7.00 17.63 -8.24
CA PHE A 350 -7.19 16.20 -8.01
C PHE A 350 -6.30 15.37 -8.92
N VAL A 351 -5.80 14.25 -8.38
CA VAL A 351 -5.31 13.13 -9.19
C VAL A 351 -6.02 11.88 -8.74
N TRP A 352 -6.57 11.13 -9.68
CA TRP A 352 -7.33 9.93 -9.39
C TRP A 352 -6.76 8.76 -10.19
N ALA A 353 -6.16 7.80 -9.48
CA ALA A 353 -5.70 6.54 -10.05
C ALA A 353 -6.78 5.48 -9.84
N ILE A 354 -7.33 4.93 -10.91
CA ILE A 354 -8.40 3.92 -10.89
C ILE A 354 -7.88 2.66 -11.57
N GLN A 355 -7.80 1.57 -10.81
CA GLN A 355 -7.30 0.28 -11.30
C GLN A 355 -8.44 -0.60 -11.86
N PRO A 356 -8.13 -1.57 -12.73
CA PRO A 356 -9.12 -2.55 -13.19
C PRO A 356 -9.76 -3.35 -12.05
N SER A 357 -9.05 -3.51 -10.93
CA SER A 357 -9.53 -4.22 -9.74
C SER A 357 -10.48 -3.39 -8.86
N ALA A 358 -10.97 -2.25 -9.33
CA ALA A 358 -11.70 -1.24 -8.55
C ALA A 358 -10.89 -0.57 -7.42
N ALA A 359 -9.63 -0.98 -7.22
CA ALA A 359 -8.71 -0.30 -6.31
C ALA A 359 -8.46 1.12 -6.80
N THR A 360 -8.48 2.08 -5.90
CA THR A 360 -8.28 3.46 -6.28
C THR A 360 -7.56 4.28 -5.23
N ASP A 361 -6.86 5.30 -5.70
CA ASP A 361 -6.27 6.35 -4.89
C ASP A 361 -6.67 7.71 -5.45
N LEU A 362 -7.35 8.49 -4.62
CA LEU A 362 -7.74 9.86 -4.92
C LEU A 362 -6.88 10.82 -4.10
N LEU A 363 -5.98 11.51 -4.78
CA LEU A 363 -5.21 12.61 -4.22
C LEU A 363 -5.98 13.92 -4.36
N ILE A 364 -6.02 14.67 -3.27
CA ILE A 364 -6.63 16.00 -3.20
C ILE A 364 -5.58 16.97 -2.73
N VAL A 365 -5.28 17.96 -3.56
CA VAL A 365 -4.26 18.96 -3.30
C VAL A 365 -4.90 20.34 -3.20
N ASP A 366 -4.84 20.88 -2.00
CA ASP A 366 -5.20 22.26 -1.71
C ASP A 366 -3.93 23.11 -1.73
N SER A 367 -4.00 24.29 -2.35
CA SER A 367 -2.86 25.20 -2.42
C SER A 367 -3.22 26.59 -1.94
N LEU A 368 -2.39 27.13 -1.05
CA LEU A 368 -2.48 28.48 -0.51
C LEU A 368 -1.22 29.25 -0.85
N LYS A 369 -1.35 30.57 -0.92
CA LYS A 369 -0.24 31.48 -1.21
C LYS A 369 -0.27 32.66 -0.25
N GLY A 370 0.87 33.28 -0.05
CA GLY A 370 0.98 34.46 0.79
C GLY A 370 2.38 35.07 0.78
N THR A 371 2.63 35.94 1.76
CA THR A 371 3.92 36.61 1.96
C THR A 371 4.42 36.39 3.38
N VAL A 372 5.73 36.34 3.57
CA VAL A 372 6.33 36.43 4.91
C VAL A 372 6.41 37.90 5.29
N GLN A 373 5.94 38.24 6.50
CA GLN A 373 6.09 39.58 7.07
C GLN A 373 6.57 39.46 8.50
N SER A 374 7.37 40.41 8.97
CA SER A 374 7.79 40.46 10.36
C SER A 374 6.81 41.28 11.18
N LYS A 375 6.38 40.73 12.32
CA LYS A 375 5.59 41.46 13.31
C LYS A 375 6.17 41.17 14.69
N ASP A 376 6.40 42.22 15.47
CA ASP A 376 6.98 42.13 16.83
C ASP A 376 8.33 41.38 16.87
N GLY A 377 9.12 41.48 15.79
CA GLY A 377 10.43 40.81 15.66
C GLY A 377 10.38 39.33 15.27
N LEU A 378 9.18 38.78 15.01
CA LEU A 378 9.01 37.39 14.58
C LEU A 378 8.46 37.32 13.14
N PRO A 379 9.02 36.46 12.27
CA PRO A 379 8.43 36.18 10.97
C PRO A 379 7.05 35.54 11.11
N GLN A 380 6.13 35.96 10.25
CA GLN A 380 4.77 35.45 10.17
C GLN A 380 4.37 35.18 8.72
N LEU A 381 3.80 34.00 8.48
CA LEU A 381 3.20 33.62 7.21
C LEU A 381 1.84 34.30 7.11
N HIS A 382 1.71 35.24 6.18
CA HIS A 382 0.49 35.98 5.90
C HIS A 382 -0.19 35.45 4.64
N PRO A 383 -1.32 34.74 4.75
CA PRO A 383 -2.05 34.27 3.58
C PRO A 383 -2.59 35.44 2.77
N ALA A 384 -2.61 35.29 1.44
CA ALA A 384 -3.19 36.30 0.55
C ALA A 384 -4.70 36.47 0.77
N GLN A 385 -5.39 35.41 1.20
CA GLN A 385 -6.81 35.44 1.52
C GLN A 385 -7.05 35.91 2.96
N LYS A 386 -7.70 37.07 3.12
CA LYS A 386 -7.93 37.72 4.43
C LYS A 386 -8.67 36.86 5.48
N LYS A 387 -9.43 35.85 5.06
CA LYS A 387 -10.17 34.96 5.98
C LYS A 387 -9.28 33.89 6.62
N GLN A 388 -8.08 33.67 6.12
CA GLN A 388 -7.17 32.65 6.62
C GLN A 388 -6.30 33.20 7.75
N GLN A 389 -6.08 32.36 8.75
CA GLN A 389 -5.33 32.74 9.95
C GLN A 389 -3.84 32.86 9.64
N ARG A 390 -3.22 33.89 10.22
CA ARG A 390 -1.77 34.11 10.16
C ARG A 390 -1.08 33.10 11.05
N VAL A 391 0.13 32.70 10.66
CA VAL A 391 0.91 31.71 11.42
C VAL A 391 2.27 32.29 11.75
N SER A 392 2.64 32.26 13.04
CA SER A 392 3.91 32.81 13.53
C SER A 392 5.00 31.75 13.58
N VAL A 393 6.22 32.12 13.19
CA VAL A 393 7.42 31.31 13.40
C VAL A 393 7.94 31.56 14.81
N ILE A 394 7.98 30.51 15.64
CA ILE A 394 8.34 30.62 17.06
C ILE A 394 9.70 30.01 17.41
N ALA A 395 10.25 29.20 16.51
CA ALA A 395 11.59 28.62 16.65
C ALA A 395 12.16 28.31 15.27
N PHE A 396 13.46 28.48 15.11
CA PHE A 396 14.19 28.20 13.87
C PHE A 396 15.56 27.58 14.19
N ASN A 397 15.97 26.59 13.41
CA ASN A 397 17.32 26.03 13.40
C ASN A 397 17.73 25.64 11.97
N ASP A 398 18.97 25.20 11.77
CA ASP A 398 19.53 24.93 10.43
C ASP A 398 18.80 23.83 9.64
N HIS A 399 18.01 22.99 10.30
CA HIS A 399 17.34 21.83 9.71
C HIS A 399 15.80 21.95 9.68
N GLY A 400 15.23 22.99 10.29
CA GLY A 400 13.80 23.06 10.51
C GLY A 400 13.34 24.30 11.26
N PHE A 401 12.03 24.49 11.28
CA PHE A 401 11.42 25.55 12.08
C PHE A 401 10.04 25.15 12.59
N THR A 402 9.54 25.88 13.59
CA THR A 402 8.23 25.61 14.19
C THR A 402 7.31 26.80 13.97
N THR A 403 6.09 26.52 13.52
CA THR A 403 5.04 27.51 13.34
C THR A 403 3.87 27.29 14.30
N THR A 404 3.18 28.36 14.69
CA THR A 404 1.95 28.28 15.48
C THR A 404 0.89 29.28 15.00
N ASP A 405 -0.37 28.85 14.99
CA ASP A 405 -1.53 29.74 14.84
C ASP A 405 -2.14 30.13 16.20
N GLY A 406 -1.50 29.75 17.30
CA GLY A 406 -1.98 29.92 18.67
C GLY A 406 -2.81 28.75 19.20
N LYS A 407 -3.22 27.81 18.35
CA LYS A 407 -3.93 26.58 18.75
C LYS A 407 -3.13 25.32 18.45
N THR A 408 -2.43 25.31 17.32
CA THR A 408 -1.69 24.16 16.80
C THR A 408 -0.25 24.57 16.51
N THR A 409 0.68 23.65 16.78
CA THR A 409 2.10 23.82 16.47
C THR A 409 2.52 22.81 15.41
N LEU A 410 3.23 23.27 14.39
CA LEU A 410 3.74 22.44 13.30
C LEU A 410 5.25 22.54 13.25
N LYS A 411 5.92 21.38 13.18
CA LYS A 411 7.37 21.27 12.98
C LYS A 411 7.64 21.00 11.52
N TRP A 412 8.43 21.89 10.90
CA TRP A 412 8.83 21.83 9.51
C TRP A 412 10.25 21.33 9.41
N ASN A 413 10.49 20.38 8.51
CA ASN A 413 11.81 19.87 8.19
C ASN A 413 12.20 20.32 6.79
N LYS A 414 13.47 20.68 6.59
CA LYS A 414 13.96 21.04 5.27
C LYS A 414 13.91 19.82 4.36
N LEU A 415 13.23 19.93 3.22
CA LEU A 415 13.22 18.85 2.23
C LEU A 415 14.56 18.94 1.48
N GLN A 416 15.43 17.93 1.65
CA GLN A 416 16.67 17.86 0.88
C GLN A 416 16.29 17.61 -0.59
N GLN A 417 16.76 18.47 -1.49
CA GLN A 417 16.66 18.18 -2.92
C GLN A 417 17.46 16.90 -3.22
N PRO A 418 16.94 15.96 -4.03
CA PRO A 418 17.76 14.88 -4.54
C PRO A 418 18.95 15.51 -5.25
N GLN A 419 20.17 15.19 -4.82
CA GLN A 419 21.37 15.58 -5.55
C GLN A 419 21.22 15.06 -6.98
N SER A 420 21.28 15.96 -7.96
CA SER A 420 21.40 15.58 -9.36
C SER A 420 22.63 14.69 -9.49
N THR A 421 22.44 13.41 -9.78
CA THR A 421 23.51 12.55 -10.26
C THR A 421 24.06 13.20 -11.52
N GLU A 422 25.27 13.74 -11.43
CA GLU A 422 26.04 14.18 -12.58
C GLU A 422 26.05 13.08 -13.65
N PRO A 423 26.02 13.45 -14.94
CA PRO A 423 26.17 12.48 -16.00
C PRO A 423 27.58 11.91 -15.90
N ARG A 424 27.72 10.64 -15.54
CA ARG A 424 28.93 9.87 -15.80
C ARG A 424 29.19 9.98 -17.30
N GLN A 425 30.19 10.77 -17.67
CA GLN A 425 30.75 10.76 -19.01
C GLN A 425 31.23 9.34 -19.31
N LEU A 426 30.87 8.89 -20.51
CA LEU A 426 31.24 7.62 -21.13
C LEU A 426 32.75 7.46 -21.27
#